data_AF-A0A7Y1VX26-F1
#
_entry.id   AF-A0A7Y1VX26-F1
#
_cell.length_a   1.000
_cell.length_b   1.000
_cell.length_c   1.000
_cell.angle_alpha   90.00
_cell.angle_beta   90.00
_cell.angle_gamma   90.00
#
_symmetry.space_group_name_H-M   'P 1'
#
loop_
_entity.id
_entity.type
_entity.pdbx_description
1 polymer ?
#
loop_
_entity_poly.entity_id
_entity_poly.type
_entity_poly.pdbx_seq_one_letter_code
_entity_poly.pdbx_strand_id
1 'polypeptide(L)'
;MSWLFKKRSKVYYIAGDGNDRNLGTHPTMAWASIERVNKHRKKLRDGDLLLFKRGFLYLGKLLPGHAQRGPKVAVGAYGSGDYPEFEG
;
A
#
# COMPACT_ATOMS: atom_id res chain seq x y z
N MET A 1 -20.88 27.02 -3.91
CA MET A 1 -19.46 26.94 -3.53
C MET A 1 -18.95 25.52 -3.74
N SER A 2 -18.08 25.27 -4.71
CA SER A 2 -17.46 23.95 -4.89
C SER A 2 -16.20 23.84 -4.02
N TRP A 3 -16.31 23.17 -2.87
CA TRP A 3 -15.15 22.79 -2.07
C TRP A 3 -14.55 21.49 -2.62
N LEU A 4 -13.92 21.57 -3.80
CA LEU A 4 -13.03 20.50 -4.27
C LEU A 4 -11.63 20.78 -3.76
N PHE A 5 -11.38 20.45 -2.49
CA PHE A 5 -10.01 20.05 -2.15
C PHE A 5 -9.70 18.85 -3.04
N LYS A 6 -8.84 19.03 -4.05
CA LYS A 6 -8.23 17.90 -4.77
C LYS A 6 -7.49 17.07 -3.73
N LYS A 7 -8.17 16.05 -3.17
CA LYS A 7 -7.63 15.14 -2.16
C LYS A 7 -6.41 14.49 -2.81
N ARG A 8 -5.21 14.85 -2.38
CA ARG A 8 -3.97 14.33 -2.97
C ARG A 8 -3.86 12.85 -2.63
N SER A 9 -4.01 12.00 -3.64
CA SER A 9 -3.68 10.58 -3.59
C SER A 9 -2.18 10.39 -3.44
N LYS A 10 -1.75 9.55 -2.50
CA LYS A 10 -0.36 9.13 -2.35
C LYS A 10 -0.19 7.69 -2.85
N VAL A 11 0.98 7.42 -3.42
CA VAL A 11 1.38 6.06 -3.80
C VAL A 11 2.38 5.57 -2.77
N TYR A 12 2.15 4.36 -2.27
CA TYR A 12 3.05 3.64 -1.39
C TYR A 12 3.50 2.35 -2.07
N TYR A 13 4.78 2.03 -1.93
CA TYR A 13 5.44 0.90 -2.55
C TYR A 13 5.82 -0.12 -1.48
N ILE A 14 5.54 -1.38 -1.77
CA ILE A 14 5.82 -2.53 -0.93
C ILE A 14 6.62 -3.52 -1.79
N ALA A 15 7.72 -4.04 -1.28
CA ALA A 15 8.61 -4.96 -1.97
C ALA A 15 9.17 -5.98 -0.98
N GLY A 16 9.22 -7.27 -1.31
CA GLY A 16 9.74 -8.29 -0.38
C GLY A 16 11.23 -8.09 -0.03
N ASP A 17 11.97 -7.38 -0.87
CA ASP A 17 13.36 -6.92 -0.65
C ASP A 17 13.45 -5.49 -0.06
N GLY A 18 12.34 -4.93 0.41
CA GLY A 18 12.24 -3.58 0.96
C GLY A 18 12.73 -3.44 2.40
N ASN A 19 12.43 -2.28 3.02
CA ASN A 19 12.75 -2.02 4.43
C ASN A 19 11.65 -1.17 5.09
N ASP A 20 11.10 -1.65 6.21
CA ASP A 20 9.98 -0.98 6.91
C ASP A 20 10.34 0.34 7.60
N ARG A 21 11.64 0.66 7.69
CA ARG A 21 12.15 1.97 8.10
C ARG A 21 12.06 3.02 6.99
N ASN A 22 11.83 2.61 5.74
CA ASN A 22 11.69 3.52 4.62
C ASN A 22 10.39 4.34 4.68
N LEU A 23 10.36 5.43 3.90
CA LEU A 23 9.15 6.25 3.76
C LEU A 23 8.04 5.54 2.95
N GLY A 24 8.39 4.59 2.10
CA GLY A 24 7.44 3.84 1.27
C GLY A 24 6.93 4.61 0.07
N THR A 25 7.38 5.84 -0.19
CA THR A 25 6.82 6.72 -1.25
C THR A 25 7.62 6.69 -2.56
N HIS A 26 8.59 5.77 -2.70
CA HIS A 26 9.37 5.56 -3.91
C HIS A 26 9.69 4.07 -4.09
N PRO A 27 9.75 3.52 -5.33
CA PRO A 27 10.04 2.10 -5.55
C PRO A 27 11.34 1.59 -4.90
N THR A 28 12.40 2.42 -4.90
CA THR A 28 13.70 2.10 -4.28
C THR A 28 13.75 2.30 -2.77
N MET A 29 12.67 2.86 -2.19
CA MET A 29 12.49 3.06 -0.75
C MET A 29 11.14 2.47 -0.32
N ALA A 30 10.85 1.26 -0.81
CA ALA A 30 9.63 0.52 -0.49
C ALA A 30 9.65 -0.01 0.95
N TRP A 31 8.45 -0.21 1.51
CA TRP A 31 8.28 -1.01 2.74
C TRP A 31 8.48 -2.49 2.42
N ALA A 32 8.81 -3.27 3.44
CA ALA A 32 9.05 -4.72 3.32
C ALA A 32 7.78 -5.53 3.53
N SER A 33 6.89 -5.10 4.45
CA SER A 33 5.86 -5.98 5.00
C SER A 33 4.43 -5.44 4.93
N ILE A 34 3.47 -6.37 4.89
CA ILE A 34 2.04 -6.09 5.09
C ILE A 34 1.78 -5.53 6.50
N GLU A 35 2.55 -5.96 7.50
CA GLU A 35 2.44 -5.41 8.86
C GLU A 35 2.71 -3.90 8.89
N ARG A 36 3.71 -3.44 8.14
CA ARG A 36 4.01 -2.00 8.02
C ARG A 36 2.89 -1.23 7.36
N VAL A 37 2.25 -1.80 6.33
CA VAL A 37 1.04 -1.24 5.69
C VAL A 37 -0.09 -1.12 6.72
N ASN A 38 -0.36 -2.19 7.47
CA ASN A 38 -1.40 -2.24 8.50
C ASN A 38 -1.14 -1.21 9.62
N LYS A 39 0.11 -0.99 10.03
CA LYS A 39 0.50 0.07 10.98
C LYS A 39 0.26 1.47 10.41
N HIS A 40 0.46 1.66 9.10
CA HIS A 40 0.27 2.95 8.42
C HIS A 40 -1.19 3.28 8.09
N ARG A 41 -2.11 2.31 8.19
CA ARG A 41 -3.50 2.42 7.74
C ARG A 41 -4.24 3.68 8.22
N LYS A 42 -3.98 4.15 9.45
CA LYS A 42 -4.63 5.34 10.02
C LYS A 42 -4.27 6.65 9.29
N LYS A 43 -3.21 6.62 8.48
CA LYS A 43 -2.72 7.76 7.68
C LYS A 43 -3.16 7.68 6.22
N LEU A 44 -3.70 6.54 5.78
CA LEU A 44 -4.23 6.37 4.42
C LEU A 44 -5.53 7.16 4.25
N ARG A 45 -5.73 7.67 3.04
CA ARG A 45 -6.89 8.47 2.64
C ARG A 45 -7.53 7.85 1.40
N ASP A 46 -8.77 8.24 1.11
CA ASP A 46 -9.42 7.86 -0.15
C ASP A 46 -8.56 8.24 -1.35
N GLY A 47 -8.39 7.30 -2.27
CA GLY A 47 -7.58 7.47 -3.46
C GLY A 47 -6.09 7.19 -3.29
N ASP A 48 -5.61 6.92 -2.07
CA ASP A 48 -4.24 6.41 -1.89
C ASP A 48 -4.11 5.03 -2.57
N LEU A 49 -2.89 4.71 -3.00
CA LEU A 49 -2.55 3.50 -3.74
C LEU A 49 -1.45 2.73 -3.02
N LEU A 50 -1.67 1.44 -2.80
CA LEU A 50 -0.67 0.49 -2.32
C LEU A 50 -0.20 -0.36 -3.52
N LEU A 51 1.06 -0.25 -3.90
CA LEU A 51 1.66 -1.00 -5.00
C LEU A 51 2.62 -2.06 -4.45
N PHE A 52 2.32 -3.32 -4.71
CA PHE A 52 3.16 -4.46 -4.36
C PHE A 52 4.07 -4.83 -5.53
N LYS A 53 5.37 -4.99 -5.27
CA LYS A 53 6.35 -5.37 -6.29
C LYS A 53 6.08 -6.80 -6.73
N ARG A 54 6.03 -7.00 -8.04
CA ARG A 54 5.92 -8.30 -8.69
C ARG A 54 7.12 -9.21 -8.36
N GLY A 55 6.90 -10.52 -8.43
CA GLY A 55 7.91 -11.54 -8.13
C GLY A 55 8.18 -11.79 -6.64
N PHE A 56 7.28 -11.38 -5.75
CA PHE A 56 7.41 -11.60 -4.31
C PHE A 56 6.15 -12.21 -3.70
N LEU A 57 6.38 -13.06 -2.70
CA LEU A 57 5.38 -13.55 -1.75
C LEU A 57 5.28 -12.58 -0.57
N TYR A 58 4.07 -12.17 -0.24
CA TYR A 58 3.78 -11.31 0.90
C TYR A 58 2.98 -12.07 1.95
N LEU A 59 3.58 -12.23 3.14
CA LEU A 59 2.97 -12.95 4.25
C LEU A 59 2.03 -12.06 5.07
N GLY A 60 0.88 -12.63 5.43
CA GLY A 60 -0.15 -12.01 6.25
C GLY A 60 -1.31 -11.41 5.46
N LYS A 61 -2.28 -10.87 6.20
CA LYS A 61 -3.50 -10.29 5.64
C LYS A 61 -3.51 -8.78 5.75
N LEU A 62 -3.90 -8.10 4.68
CA LEU A 62 -4.29 -6.69 4.75
C LEU A 62 -5.54 -6.61 5.63
N LEU A 63 -5.44 -5.91 6.76
CA LEU A 63 -6.58 -5.76 7.65
C LEU A 63 -7.65 -4.92 6.95
N PRO A 64 -8.93 -5.34 6.98
CA PRO A 64 -10.00 -4.53 6.41
C PRO A 64 -9.97 -3.15 7.05
N GLY A 65 -10.18 -2.11 6.22
CA GLY A 65 -10.41 -0.76 6.71
C GLY A 65 -11.54 -0.85 7.74
N HIS A 66 -11.29 -0.37 8.97
CA HIS A 66 -12.08 -0.65 10.19
C HIS A 66 -13.56 -0.19 10.19
N ALA A 67 -14.20 0.05 9.04
CA ALA A 67 -15.60 0.38 8.97
C ALA A 67 -16.16 0.14 7.56
N GLN A 68 -17.49 0.02 7.46
CA GLN A 68 -18.28 0.20 6.22
C GLN A 68 -17.97 1.53 5.47
N ARG A 69 -17.17 2.42 6.07
CA ARG A 69 -16.69 3.72 5.56
C ARG A 69 -15.16 3.90 5.65
N GLY A 70 -14.38 2.83 5.64
CA GLY A 70 -12.91 2.91 5.58
C GLY A 70 -12.43 3.61 4.30
N PRO A 71 -11.19 4.14 4.26
CA PRO A 71 -10.69 4.81 3.08
C PRO A 71 -10.70 3.86 1.89
N LYS A 72 -11.22 4.31 0.74
CA LYS A 72 -11.14 3.58 -0.53
C LYS A 72 -9.71 3.66 -1.06
N VAL A 73 -8.86 2.77 -0.56
CA VAL A 73 -7.47 2.61 -0.99
C VAL A 73 -7.44 1.63 -2.15
N ALA A 74 -6.80 2.01 -3.24
CA ALA A 74 -6.55 1.10 -4.35
C ALA A 74 -5.35 0.21 -4.04
N VAL A 75 -5.40 -1.06 -4.44
CA VAL A 75 -4.30 -2.00 -4.34
C VAL A 75 -3.94 -2.45 -5.75
N GLY A 76 -2.65 -2.46 -6.06
CA GLY A 76 -2.15 -2.86 -7.37
C GLY A 76 -0.74 -3.44 -7.27
N ALA A 77 -0.16 -3.70 -8.44
CA ALA A 77 1.18 -4.26 -8.57
C ALA A 77 2.09 -3.36 -9.42
N TYR A 78 3.40 -3.46 -9.24
CA TYR A 78 4.39 -2.76 -10.06
C TYR A 78 5.63 -3.63 -10.33
N GLY A 79 6.45 -3.23 -11.29
CA GLY A 79 7.64 -3.98 -11.72
C GLY A 79 7.30 -5.07 -12.74
N SER A 80 8.16 -6.07 -12.84
CA SER A 80 8.08 -7.19 -13.79
C SER A 80 8.13 -8.54 -13.07
N GLY A 81 7.84 -9.63 -13.80
CA GLY A 81 7.75 -10.99 -13.23
C GLY A 81 6.33 -11.38 -12.89
N ASP A 82 6.16 -12.36 -12.00
CA ASP A 82 4.84 -12.87 -11.62
C ASP A 82 4.05 -11.87 -10.78
N TYR A 83 2.73 -12.01 -10.77
CA TYR A 83 1.89 -11.17 -9.90
C TYR A 83 2.29 -11.37 -8.43
N PRO A 84 2.14 -10.34 -7.58
CA PRO A 84 2.34 -10.49 -6.14
C PRO A 84 1.47 -11.62 -5.60
N GLU A 85 2.09 -12.56 -4.89
CA GLU A 85 1.39 -13.64 -4.22
C GLU A 85 1.16 -13.26 -2.76
N PHE A 86 0.02 -13.65 -2.21
CA PHE A 86 -0.37 -13.34 -0.84
C PHE A 86 -0.72 -14.63 -0.13
N GLU A 87 -0.08 -14.87 1.01
CA GLU A 87 -0.33 -16.04 1.85
C GLU A 87 -0.59 -15.58 3.28
N GLY A 88 -1.73 -15.97 3.87
CA GLY A 88 -2.05 -15.59 5.24
C GLY A 88 -3.44 -15.96 5.71
#